data_AF-A0A9P8EYF9-F1
#
_entry.id   AF-A0A9P8EYF9-F1
#
_cell.length_a   1.000
_cell.length_b   1.000
_cell.length_c   1.000
_cell.angle_alpha   90.00
_cell.angle_beta   90.00
_cell.angle_gamma   90.00
#
_symmetry.space_group_name_H-M   'P 1'
#
loop_
_entity.id
_entity.type
_entity.pdbx_description
1 polymer ?
#
loop_
_entity_poly.entity_id
_entity_poly.type
_entity_poly.pdbx_seq_one_letter_code
_entity_poly.pdbx_strand_id
1 'polypeptide(L)'
;QEFARLSLDQDLLEKQSKEKYREEFQKEEDPPRQIPEFHEGQRTEYHIGIDYFSAMFQTLAFYKQFLAWIRPSDSWATRTNDAGDISQERYGFKVAEDISSSLPPFAAFDASPPLSNSSVEYPKSWEDVSLCVNTVTDLAPVTLHFTGEKALRELWWDKLWFYEDAEELRKASLRLPERPISEEPIAGKTWYKIESSDPEAGKGGAWADNGGWHSWTSLCKTYEDQIFPRKTFKKKGPHQHS
;
A
#
# COMPACT_ATOMS: atom_id res chain seq x y z
N GLN A 1 9.61 -23.62 8.76
CA GLN A 1 8.60 -24.69 8.79
C GLN A 1 9.04 -25.91 7.97
N GLU A 2 9.57 -25.72 6.76
CA GLU A 2 10.06 -26.83 5.92
C GLU A 2 11.23 -27.60 6.55
N PHE A 3 12.22 -26.92 7.13
CA PHE A 3 13.32 -27.56 7.88
C PHE A 3 12.85 -28.45 9.04
N ALA A 4 11.82 -28.02 9.78
CA ALA A 4 11.23 -28.79 10.87
C ALA A 4 10.44 -30.02 10.38
N ARG A 5 9.93 -29.97 9.14
CA ARG A 5 9.28 -31.10 8.47
C ARG A 5 10.31 -32.12 7.98
N LEU A 6 11.46 -31.63 7.50
CA LEU A 6 12.54 -32.47 6.99
C LEU A 6 13.32 -33.14 8.12
N SER A 7 13.45 -32.51 9.30
CA SER A 7 14.14 -33.09 10.45
C SER A 7 13.47 -34.32 11.06
N LEU A 8 12.22 -34.61 10.70
CA LEU A 8 11.47 -35.80 11.14
C LEU A 8 11.78 -37.04 10.29
N ASP A 9 12.40 -36.86 9.12
CA ASP A 9 12.76 -37.93 8.20
C ASP A 9 14.22 -37.72 7.74
N GLN A 10 15.14 -38.35 8.49
CA GLN A 10 16.58 -38.21 8.28
C GLN A 10 17.01 -38.61 6.87
N ASP A 11 16.35 -39.60 6.26
CA ASP A 11 16.65 -40.03 4.90
C ASP A 11 16.23 -38.96 3.89
N LEU A 12 15.06 -38.33 4.10
CA LEU A 12 14.59 -37.24 3.24
C LEU A 12 15.48 -36.00 3.37
N LEU A 13 15.93 -35.68 4.59
CA LEU A 13 16.84 -34.56 4.87
C LEU A 13 18.22 -34.79 4.26
N GLU A 14 18.77 -36.01 4.36
CA GLU A 14 20.02 -36.36 3.68
C GLU A 14 19.89 -36.29 2.17
N LYS A 15 18.77 -36.77 1.61
CA LYS A 15 18.52 -36.77 0.17
C LYS A 15 18.38 -35.34 -0.36
N GLN A 16 17.67 -34.47 0.36
CA GLN A 16 17.59 -33.05 0.02
C GLN A 16 18.89 -32.28 0.27
N SER A 17 19.68 -32.63 1.29
CA SER A 17 21.00 -32.02 1.50
C SER A 17 21.98 -32.36 0.38
N LYS A 18 21.78 -33.52 -0.28
CA LYS A 18 22.55 -34.01 -1.43
C LYS A 18 22.00 -33.49 -2.75
N GLU A 19 20.71 -33.17 -2.84
CA GLU A 19 20.14 -32.33 -3.89
C GLU A 19 20.70 -30.92 -3.75
N LYS A 20 21.82 -30.65 -4.42
CA LYS A 20 22.21 -29.29 -4.71
C LYS A 20 21.06 -28.65 -5.49
N TYR A 21 20.24 -27.84 -4.83
CA TYR A 21 19.62 -26.65 -5.43
C TYR A 21 20.75 -25.67 -5.79
N ARG A 22 21.65 -26.09 -6.67
CA ARG A 22 22.31 -25.20 -7.59
C ARG A 22 21.54 -25.41 -8.86
N GLU A 23 20.74 -24.42 -9.23
CA GLU A 23 20.79 -24.03 -10.64
C GLU A 23 22.29 -24.02 -10.98
N GLU A 24 22.73 -24.94 -11.83
CA GLU A 24 24.03 -24.84 -12.44
C GLU A 24 23.96 -23.58 -13.28
N PHE A 25 24.17 -22.43 -12.65
CA PHE A 25 24.60 -21.23 -13.34
C PHE A 25 25.78 -21.71 -14.15
N GLN A 26 25.61 -21.79 -15.47
CA GLN A 26 26.75 -21.89 -16.35
C GLN A 26 27.71 -20.82 -15.85
N LYS A 27 28.96 -21.22 -15.61
CA LYS A 27 30.03 -20.23 -15.46
C LYS A 27 30.20 -19.56 -16.83
N GLU A 28 29.23 -18.76 -17.25
CA GLU A 28 29.56 -17.58 -18.02
C GLU A 28 30.47 -16.80 -17.08
N GLU A 29 31.72 -16.61 -17.50
CA GLU A 29 32.54 -15.61 -16.86
C GLU A 29 31.73 -14.32 -16.87
N ASP A 30 31.44 -13.77 -15.69
CA ASP A 30 30.77 -12.49 -15.59
C ASP A 30 31.51 -11.54 -16.54
N PRO A 31 30.80 -10.93 -17.51
CA PRO A 31 31.45 -10.00 -18.41
C PRO A 31 32.20 -8.97 -17.56
N PRO A 32 33.42 -8.58 -17.95
CA PRO A 32 34.22 -7.67 -17.15
C PRO A 32 33.37 -6.44 -16.82
N ARG A 33 33.38 -6.08 -15.52
CA ARG A 33 32.55 -5.00 -14.99
C ARG A 33 32.69 -3.77 -15.88
N GLN A 34 31.62 -3.44 -16.61
CA GLN A 34 31.63 -2.25 -17.46
C GLN A 34 31.51 -1.02 -16.56
N ILE A 35 32.62 -0.30 -16.42
CA ILE A 35 32.64 1.00 -15.74
C ILE A 35 32.23 2.03 -16.79
N PRO A 36 31.17 2.82 -16.57
CA PRO A 36 30.79 3.88 -17.49
C PRO A 36 31.94 4.88 -17.68
N GLU A 37 32.26 5.21 -18.92
CA GLU A 37 33.18 6.31 -19.23
C GLU A 37 32.40 7.63 -19.17
N PHE A 38 32.93 8.60 -18.43
CA PHE A 38 32.35 9.93 -18.30
C PHE A 38 33.18 10.95 -19.07
N HIS A 39 32.53 11.76 -19.90
CA HIS A 39 33.18 12.90 -20.55
C HIS A 39 33.33 14.08 -19.57
N GLU A 40 34.36 14.89 -19.77
CA GLU A 40 34.56 16.11 -18.99
C GLU A 40 33.36 17.06 -19.19
N GLY A 41 32.73 17.48 -18.08
CA GLY A 41 31.51 18.29 -18.09
C GLY A 41 30.20 17.52 -18.29
N GLN A 42 30.24 16.18 -18.42
CA GLN A 42 29.02 15.36 -18.49
C GLN A 42 28.25 15.44 -17.17
N ARG A 43 26.94 15.68 -17.26
CA ARG A 43 26.04 15.58 -16.10
C ARG A 43 25.95 14.12 -15.66
N THR A 44 26.33 13.85 -14.42
CA THR A 44 26.28 12.51 -13.82
C THR A 44 25.20 12.37 -12.74
N GLU A 45 24.73 13.48 -12.17
CA GLU A 45 23.71 13.50 -11.10
C GLU A 45 22.33 13.93 -11.64
N TYR A 46 21.35 13.03 -11.50
CA TYR A 46 19.96 13.20 -11.96
C TYR A 46 18.94 13.15 -10.82
N HIS A 47 19.40 13.16 -9.57
CA HIS A 47 18.63 13.00 -8.34
C HIS A 47 17.83 11.69 -8.32
N ILE A 48 18.42 10.62 -8.85
CA ILE A 48 17.85 9.28 -8.83
C ILE A 48 18.22 8.62 -7.51
N GLY A 49 17.21 8.28 -6.71
CA GLY A 49 17.35 7.58 -5.45
C GLY A 49 16.76 6.18 -5.49
N ILE A 50 17.19 5.34 -4.54
CA ILE A 50 16.58 4.04 -4.28
C ILE A 50 15.77 4.16 -2.99
N ASP A 51 14.53 3.66 -3.00
CA ASP A 51 13.70 3.54 -1.80
C ASP A 51 14.18 2.36 -0.94
N TYR A 52 15.30 2.57 -0.24
CA TYR A 52 15.99 1.51 0.51
C TYR A 52 15.13 0.93 1.64
N PHE A 53 14.29 1.75 2.27
CA PHE A 53 13.44 1.35 3.38
C PHE A 53 12.07 0.84 2.95
N SER A 54 11.79 0.80 1.64
CA SER A 54 10.47 0.46 1.09
C SER A 54 9.36 1.35 1.70
N ALA A 55 9.67 2.63 1.92
CA ALA A 55 8.76 3.59 2.53
C ALA A 55 7.63 3.98 1.56
N MET A 56 7.93 4.00 0.25
CA MET A 56 6.97 4.31 -0.81
C MET A 56 6.55 3.05 -1.57
N PHE A 57 7.49 2.18 -1.89
CA PHE A 57 7.28 1.01 -2.74
C PHE A 57 7.71 -0.27 -2.04
N GLN A 58 6.74 -1.15 -1.79
CA GLN A 58 7.00 -2.45 -1.19
C GLN A 58 6.74 -3.57 -2.21
N THR A 59 7.79 -4.30 -2.57
CA THR A 59 7.64 -5.52 -3.37
C THR A 59 7.25 -6.70 -2.48
N LEU A 60 6.42 -7.62 -2.99
CA LEU A 60 6.00 -8.79 -2.20
C LEU A 60 6.95 -9.99 -2.34
N ALA A 61 7.72 -10.07 -3.43
CA ALA A 61 8.67 -11.15 -3.66
C ALA A 61 9.68 -11.21 -2.49
N PHE A 62 9.72 -12.34 -1.78
CA PHE A 62 10.55 -12.57 -0.58
C PHE A 62 10.24 -11.71 0.66
N TYR A 63 9.33 -10.72 0.57
CA TYR A 63 9.01 -9.84 1.69
C TYR A 63 7.61 -10.05 2.29
N LYS A 64 6.73 -10.83 1.64
CA LYS A 64 5.34 -11.02 2.10
C LYS A 64 5.21 -11.45 3.56
N GLN A 65 6.16 -12.23 4.09
CA GLN A 65 6.14 -12.69 5.48
C GLN A 65 6.46 -11.60 6.51
N PHE A 66 6.94 -10.44 6.06
CA PHE A 66 7.23 -9.28 6.89
C PHE A 66 6.15 -8.19 6.75
N LEU A 67 5.03 -8.51 6.09
CA LEU A 67 3.91 -7.60 5.93
C LEU A 67 2.75 -8.05 6.80
N ALA A 68 2.19 -7.10 7.55
CA ALA A 68 1.04 -7.34 8.41
C ALA A 68 0.02 -6.22 8.23
N TRP A 69 -1.27 -6.56 8.31
CA TRP A 69 -2.35 -5.58 8.35
C TRP A 69 -2.60 -5.22 9.81
N ILE A 70 -2.30 -3.97 10.17
CA ILE A 70 -2.32 -3.48 11.55
C ILE A 70 -3.18 -2.23 11.60
N ARG A 71 -4.08 -2.14 12.58
CA ARG A 71 -4.64 -0.85 12.98
C ARG A 71 -3.72 -0.25 14.04
N PRO A 72 -3.04 0.88 13.78
CA PRO A 72 -2.05 1.44 14.70
C PRO A 72 -2.59 1.70 16.10
N SER A 73 -3.85 2.13 16.24
CA SER A 73 -4.47 2.34 17.55
C SER A 73 -4.68 1.05 18.36
N ASP A 74 -4.62 -0.12 17.72
CA ASP A 74 -4.68 -1.45 18.34
C ASP A 74 -3.30 -2.10 18.55
N SER A 75 -2.20 -1.45 18.18
CA SER A 75 -0.88 -2.06 18.33
C SER A 75 -0.39 -1.93 19.78
N TRP A 76 -0.53 -3.01 20.55
CA TRP A 76 -0.10 -3.11 21.94
C TRP A 76 0.87 -4.28 22.12
N ALA A 77 1.90 -4.07 22.94
CA ALA A 77 2.87 -5.07 23.31
C ALA A 77 3.05 -5.15 24.82
N THR A 78 3.32 -6.36 25.27
CA THR A 78 3.62 -6.63 26.67
C THR A 78 5.12 -6.49 26.88
N ARG A 79 5.53 -5.60 27.77
CA ARG A 79 6.92 -5.42 28.16
C ARG A 79 7.10 -5.88 29.59
N THR A 80 8.13 -6.67 29.83
CA THR A 80 8.55 -7.04 31.19
C THR A 80 9.79 -6.21 31.52
N ASN A 81 9.77 -5.48 32.63
CA ASN A 81 10.94 -4.72 33.08
C ASN A 81 11.96 -5.66 33.78
N ASP A 82 13.16 -5.16 34.09
CA ASP A 82 14.21 -5.94 34.75
C ASP A 82 13.83 -6.41 36.17
N ALA A 83 12.80 -5.79 36.77
CA ALA A 83 12.23 -6.18 38.06
C ALA A 83 11.16 -7.29 37.94
N GLY A 84 10.80 -7.70 36.73
CA GLY A 84 9.78 -8.71 36.46
C GLY A 84 8.34 -8.18 36.38
N ASP A 85 8.13 -6.86 36.47
CA ASP A 85 6.80 -6.27 36.30
C ASP A 85 6.41 -6.25 34.83
N ILE A 86 5.17 -6.62 34.57
CA ILE A 86 4.58 -6.65 33.25
C ILE A 86 3.79 -5.36 33.02
N SER A 87 4.21 -4.55 32.05
CA SER A 87 3.47 -3.40 31.55
C SER A 87 2.94 -3.65 30.14
N GLN A 88 1.83 -3.01 29.81
CA GLN A 88 1.40 -2.87 28.42
C GLN A 88 1.92 -1.54 27.89
N GLU A 89 2.70 -1.60 26.83
CA GLU A 89 3.14 -0.43 26.08
C GLU A 89 2.57 -0.55 24.66
N ARG A 90 2.28 0.57 23.99
CA ARG A 90 1.90 0.48 22.58
C ARG A 90 3.04 -0.19 21.82
N TYR A 91 2.74 -1.26 21.09
CA TYR A 91 3.67 -1.81 20.12
C TYR A 91 3.93 -0.70 19.12
N GLY A 92 5.19 -0.27 19.02
CA GLY A 92 5.60 1.06 18.58
C GLY A 92 5.40 1.40 17.11
N PHE A 93 4.46 0.75 16.41
CA PHE A 93 4.06 1.20 15.09
C PHE A 93 3.41 2.58 15.22
N LYS A 94 4.09 3.59 14.69
CA LYS A 94 3.58 4.95 14.60
C LYS A 94 3.37 5.25 13.13
N VAL A 95 2.23 5.86 12.81
CA VAL A 95 2.05 6.40 11.46
C VAL A 95 3.13 7.45 11.22
N ALA A 96 3.79 7.38 10.07
CA ALA A 96 4.82 8.35 9.67
C ALA A 96 4.26 9.78 9.70
N GLU A 97 5.09 10.75 10.05
CA GLU A 97 4.64 12.13 10.32
C GLU A 97 4.00 12.82 9.10
N ASP A 98 4.52 12.53 7.92
CA ASP A 98 3.96 13.00 6.65
C ASP A 98 2.58 12.39 6.35
N ILE A 99 2.37 11.13 6.71
CA ILE A 99 1.06 10.47 6.60
C ILE A 99 0.11 11.01 7.67
N SER A 100 0.55 11.13 8.92
CA SER A 100 -0.28 11.59 10.04
C SER A 100 -0.77 13.03 9.86
N SER A 101 0.06 13.90 9.25
CA SER A 101 -0.27 15.29 8.90
C SER A 101 -1.03 15.44 7.58
N SER A 102 -1.19 14.36 6.81
CA SER A 102 -1.94 14.40 5.56
C SER A 102 -3.46 14.48 5.79
N LEU A 103 -4.24 14.56 4.69
CA LEU A 103 -5.70 14.46 4.83
C LEU A 103 -6.08 13.14 5.48
N PRO A 104 -7.04 13.14 6.42
CA PRO A 104 -7.46 11.89 7.05
C PRO A 104 -8.12 10.96 6.01
N PRO A 105 -8.14 9.64 6.27
CA PRO A 105 -8.52 8.63 5.27
C PRO A 105 -9.85 8.90 4.57
N PHE A 106 -10.85 9.41 5.31
CA PHE A 106 -12.21 9.65 4.80
C PHE A 106 -12.57 11.14 4.64
N ALA A 107 -11.58 12.05 4.57
CA ALA A 107 -11.81 13.51 4.47
C ALA A 107 -12.76 13.92 3.32
N ALA A 108 -12.78 13.16 2.22
CA ALA A 108 -13.66 13.43 1.10
C ALA A 108 -15.15 13.36 1.48
N PHE A 109 -15.52 12.57 2.49
CA PHE A 109 -16.90 12.47 2.98
C PHE A 109 -17.35 13.70 3.76
N ASP A 110 -16.44 14.51 4.29
CA ASP A 110 -16.81 15.79 4.89
C ASP A 110 -17.33 16.76 3.81
N ALA A 111 -16.71 16.74 2.63
CA ALA A 111 -17.13 17.54 1.48
C ALA A 111 -18.36 16.96 0.76
N SER A 112 -18.49 15.63 0.77
CA SER A 112 -19.57 14.92 0.07
C SER A 112 -19.96 13.64 0.80
N PRO A 113 -20.83 13.73 1.81
CA PRO A 113 -21.24 12.56 2.59
C PRO A 113 -21.88 11.48 1.73
N PRO A 114 -21.63 10.19 2.02
CA PRO A 114 -22.21 9.09 1.26
C PRO A 114 -23.71 8.98 1.50
N LEU A 115 -24.48 8.82 0.42
CA LEU A 115 -25.95 8.72 0.47
C LEU A 115 -26.45 7.49 1.22
N SER A 116 -25.66 6.41 1.22
CA SER A 116 -26.08 5.11 1.78
C SER A 116 -25.93 5.01 3.29
N ASN A 117 -25.08 5.84 3.91
CA ASN A 117 -24.54 5.60 5.26
C ASN A 117 -24.41 6.90 6.09
N SER A 118 -25.48 7.70 6.21
CA SER A 118 -25.44 8.94 6.99
C SER A 118 -25.27 8.76 8.51
N SER A 119 -25.37 7.52 9.00
CA SER A 119 -25.23 7.17 10.42
C SER A 119 -23.91 6.48 10.78
N VAL A 120 -23.00 6.27 9.81
CA VAL A 120 -21.70 5.63 10.05
C VAL A 120 -20.68 6.70 10.41
N GLU A 121 -20.02 6.55 11.55
CA GLU A 121 -18.87 7.37 11.92
C GLU A 121 -17.62 6.79 11.26
N TYR A 122 -16.97 7.58 10.41
CA TYR A 122 -15.74 7.19 9.73
C TYR A 122 -14.50 7.54 10.56
N PRO A 123 -13.43 6.73 10.50
CA PRO A 123 -12.15 7.06 11.09
C PRO A 123 -11.63 8.44 10.66
N LYS A 124 -11.24 9.26 11.65
CA LYS A 124 -10.71 10.62 11.43
C LYS A 124 -9.19 10.69 11.50
N SER A 125 -8.52 9.56 11.74
CA SER A 125 -7.08 9.46 11.85
C SER A 125 -6.57 8.25 11.07
N TRP A 126 -5.36 8.37 10.53
CA TRP A 126 -4.62 7.24 9.95
C TRP A 126 -4.30 6.16 10.99
N GLU A 127 -4.29 6.51 12.27
CA GLU A 127 -4.10 5.55 13.36
C GLU A 127 -5.30 4.60 13.52
N ASP A 128 -6.47 4.97 13.01
CA ASP A 128 -7.73 4.26 13.23
C ASP A 128 -8.18 3.40 12.04
N VAL A 129 -7.33 3.28 11.01
CA VAL A 129 -7.55 2.42 9.86
C VAL A 129 -6.54 1.29 9.81
N SER A 130 -6.91 0.17 9.18
CA SER A 130 -5.98 -0.94 8.97
C SER A 130 -5.02 -0.59 7.83
N LEU A 131 -3.73 -0.57 8.13
CA LEU A 131 -2.65 -0.32 7.17
C LEU A 131 -1.83 -1.59 6.99
N CYS A 132 -1.36 -1.82 5.76
CA CYS A 132 -0.31 -2.81 5.53
C CYS A 132 1.01 -2.21 6.02
N VAL A 133 1.69 -2.90 6.92
CA VAL A 133 2.90 -2.46 7.60
C VAL A 133 4.02 -3.45 7.33
N ASN A 134 5.18 -2.95 6.95
CA ASN A 134 6.41 -3.72 6.99
C ASN A 134 6.93 -3.78 8.42
N THR A 135 6.87 -4.96 9.04
CA THR A 135 7.21 -5.17 10.46
C THR A 135 8.72 -5.15 10.73
N VAL A 136 9.56 -4.99 9.69
CA VAL A 136 11.01 -4.85 9.83
C VAL A 136 11.40 -3.37 9.84
N THR A 137 10.74 -2.54 9.04
CA THR A 137 11.02 -1.10 8.93
C THR A 137 10.04 -0.24 9.73
N ASP A 138 8.95 -0.83 10.23
CA ASP A 138 7.84 -0.16 10.89
C ASP A 138 7.19 0.95 10.03
N LEU A 139 7.18 0.75 8.71
CA LEU A 139 6.59 1.68 7.75
C LEU A 139 5.38 1.06 7.04
N ALA A 140 4.36 1.90 6.81
CA ALA A 140 3.26 1.57 5.92
C ALA A 140 3.56 2.07 4.49
N PRO A 141 3.90 1.20 3.53
CA PRO A 141 4.22 1.62 2.18
C PRO A 141 2.99 2.18 1.46
N VAL A 142 3.22 3.19 0.62
CA VAL A 142 2.18 3.80 -0.22
C VAL A 142 1.69 2.85 -1.30
N THR A 143 2.60 2.07 -1.90
CA THR A 143 2.31 1.16 -3.01
C THR A 143 2.83 -0.24 -2.75
N LEU A 144 1.95 -1.23 -2.93
CA LEU A 144 2.30 -2.65 -2.93
C LEU A 144 2.51 -3.14 -4.37
N HIS A 145 3.71 -3.64 -4.67
CA HIS A 145 4.04 -4.24 -5.95
C HIS A 145 4.00 -5.77 -5.85
N PHE A 146 3.00 -6.36 -6.48
CA PHE A 146 2.74 -7.81 -6.46
C PHE A 146 3.62 -8.55 -7.48
N THR A 147 4.91 -8.69 -7.16
CA THR A 147 5.85 -9.55 -7.87
C THR A 147 5.78 -10.98 -7.32
N GLY A 148 5.69 -11.99 -8.19
CA GLY A 148 5.60 -13.40 -7.81
C GLY A 148 4.15 -13.90 -7.66
N GLU A 149 3.69 -14.11 -6.43
CA GLU A 149 2.40 -14.75 -6.13
C GLU A 149 1.21 -13.80 -6.38
N LYS A 150 0.75 -13.75 -7.64
CA LYS A 150 -0.32 -12.83 -8.09
C LYS A 150 -1.67 -13.01 -7.40
N ALA A 151 -1.93 -14.18 -6.82
CA ALA A 151 -3.17 -14.49 -6.08
C ALA A 151 -3.35 -13.61 -4.84
N LEU A 152 -2.24 -13.09 -4.28
CA LEU A 152 -2.30 -12.17 -3.14
C LEU A 152 -3.03 -10.87 -3.48
N ARG A 153 -3.11 -10.46 -4.74
CA ARG A 153 -3.89 -9.28 -5.14
C ARG A 153 -5.35 -9.43 -4.79
N GLU A 154 -5.95 -10.57 -5.14
CA GLU A 154 -7.35 -10.85 -4.86
C GLU A 154 -7.57 -11.04 -3.35
N LEU A 155 -6.65 -11.75 -2.68
CA LEU A 155 -6.74 -12.02 -1.25
C LEU A 155 -6.59 -10.77 -0.36
N TRP A 156 -5.86 -9.76 -0.82
CA TRP A 156 -5.56 -8.55 -0.05
C TRP A 156 -6.37 -7.34 -0.50
N TRP A 157 -7.10 -7.44 -1.61
CA TRP A 157 -7.91 -6.34 -2.12
C TRP A 157 -8.94 -5.87 -1.09
N ASP A 158 -9.58 -6.82 -0.40
CA ASP A 158 -10.59 -6.55 0.63
C ASP A 158 -10.01 -6.01 1.96
N LYS A 159 -8.68 -6.01 2.11
CA LYS A 159 -7.99 -5.53 3.31
C LYS A 159 -7.62 -4.06 3.24
N LEU A 160 -7.65 -3.47 2.04
CA LEU A 160 -7.35 -2.06 1.86
C LEU A 160 -8.35 -1.22 2.65
N TRP A 161 -7.85 -0.20 3.36
CA TRP A 161 -8.65 0.62 4.27
C TRP A 161 -9.87 1.28 3.60
N PHE A 162 -9.80 1.53 2.30
CA PHE A 162 -10.87 2.15 1.53
C PHE A 162 -11.83 1.15 0.90
N TYR A 163 -11.56 -0.17 0.93
CA TYR A 163 -12.25 -1.16 0.09
C TYR A 163 -13.77 -1.09 0.17
N GLU A 164 -14.34 -1.12 1.37
CA GLU A 164 -15.78 -1.14 1.63
C GLU A 164 -16.53 0.08 1.06
N ASP A 165 -15.86 1.23 1.03
CA ASP A 165 -16.44 2.51 0.63
C ASP A 165 -15.74 3.12 -0.58
N ALA A 166 -14.95 2.33 -1.30
CA ALA A 166 -14.05 2.79 -2.36
C ALA A 166 -14.77 3.57 -3.46
N GLU A 167 -15.94 3.09 -3.89
CA GLU A 167 -16.74 3.74 -4.92
C GLU A 167 -17.22 5.13 -4.49
N GLU A 168 -17.80 5.21 -3.29
CA GLU A 168 -18.33 6.47 -2.75
C GLU A 168 -17.21 7.43 -2.41
N LEU A 169 -16.10 6.92 -1.86
CA LEU A 169 -14.92 7.72 -1.55
C LEU A 169 -14.30 8.31 -2.83
N ARG A 170 -14.25 7.54 -3.92
CA ARG A 170 -13.84 8.04 -5.24
C ARG A 170 -14.78 9.14 -5.73
N LYS A 171 -16.10 8.93 -5.69
CA LYS A 171 -17.07 9.96 -6.11
C LYS A 171 -16.97 11.23 -5.27
N ALA A 172 -16.76 11.08 -3.96
CA ALA A 172 -16.60 12.19 -3.02
C ALA A 172 -15.30 12.96 -3.27
N SER A 173 -14.19 12.26 -3.57
CA SER A 173 -12.88 12.90 -3.81
C SER A 173 -12.90 13.80 -5.05
N LEU A 174 -13.81 13.55 -6.00
CA LEU A 174 -14.02 14.46 -7.15
C LEU A 174 -14.42 15.88 -6.73
N ARG A 175 -15.01 16.04 -5.54
CA ARG A 175 -15.49 17.31 -5.01
C ARG A 175 -14.51 17.99 -4.06
N LEU A 176 -13.37 17.37 -3.78
CA LEU A 176 -12.32 18.01 -2.97
C LEU A 176 -11.79 19.27 -3.69
N PRO A 177 -11.55 20.35 -2.94
CA PRO A 177 -10.97 21.56 -3.50
C PRO A 177 -9.56 21.28 -4.03
N GLU A 178 -9.14 22.08 -5.01
CA GLU A 178 -7.75 22.04 -5.45
C GLU A 178 -6.86 22.57 -4.34
N ARG A 179 -5.76 21.87 -4.10
CA ARG A 179 -4.77 22.24 -3.10
C ARG A 179 -3.38 21.92 -3.63
N PRO A 180 -2.36 22.63 -3.17
CA PRO A 180 -0.99 22.26 -3.48
C PRO A 180 -0.68 20.87 -2.90
N ILE A 181 0.24 20.16 -3.53
CA ILE A 181 0.70 18.81 -3.13
C ILE A 181 1.45 18.87 -1.78
N SER A 182 2.08 20.00 -1.49
CA SER A 182 2.80 20.29 -0.24
C SER A 182 2.50 21.72 0.19
N GLU A 183 2.48 21.97 1.50
CA GLU A 183 2.38 23.32 2.06
C GLU A 183 3.61 24.15 1.71
N GLU A 184 4.78 23.52 1.79
CA GLU A 184 6.07 24.12 1.45
C GLU A 184 6.43 23.90 -0.03
N PRO A 185 7.08 24.88 -0.69
CA PRO A 185 7.56 24.73 -2.06
C PRO A 185 8.62 23.62 -2.19
N ILE A 186 8.44 22.72 -3.16
CA ILE A 186 9.41 21.68 -3.49
C ILE A 186 10.29 22.21 -4.61
N ALA A 187 11.60 22.34 -4.34
CA ALA A 187 12.57 22.94 -5.26
C ALA A 187 12.18 24.38 -5.70
N GLY A 188 11.63 25.17 -4.77
CA GLY A 188 11.19 26.54 -5.02
C GLY A 188 9.91 26.66 -5.85
N LYS A 189 9.18 25.56 -6.07
CA LYS A 189 7.92 25.53 -6.81
C LYS A 189 6.79 24.98 -5.94
N THR A 190 5.63 25.61 -6.01
CA THR A 190 4.38 25.05 -5.49
C THR A 190 3.80 24.13 -6.54
N TRP A 191 3.64 22.86 -6.19
CA TRP A 191 3.14 21.84 -7.10
C TRP A 191 1.64 21.65 -6.88
N TYR A 192 0.89 21.57 -7.96
CA TYR A 192 -0.53 21.20 -7.95
C TYR A 192 -0.70 19.90 -8.74
N LYS A 193 -1.85 19.25 -8.54
CA LYS A 193 -2.30 18.25 -9.51
C LYS A 193 -2.36 18.91 -10.89
N ILE A 194 -2.01 18.17 -11.93
CA ILE A 194 -1.96 18.68 -13.30
C ILE A 194 -3.32 19.23 -13.75
N GLU A 195 -3.29 20.43 -14.32
CA GLU A 195 -4.47 21.12 -14.86
C GLU A 195 -4.94 20.46 -16.16
N SER A 196 -6.24 20.26 -16.29
CA SER A 196 -6.85 19.80 -17.54
C SER A 196 -8.30 20.29 -17.62
N SER A 197 -8.78 20.44 -18.85
CA SER A 197 -10.15 20.87 -19.14
C SER A 197 -11.20 19.78 -18.86
N ASP A 198 -10.78 18.53 -18.69
CA ASP A 198 -11.66 17.44 -18.26
C ASP A 198 -11.89 17.56 -16.73
N PRO A 199 -13.14 17.65 -16.25
CA PRO A 199 -13.45 17.80 -14.82
C PRO A 199 -13.05 16.59 -13.96
N GLU A 200 -12.84 15.41 -14.56
CA GLU A 200 -12.27 14.22 -13.89
C GLU A 200 -10.73 14.18 -13.97
N ALA A 201 -10.10 15.13 -14.68
CA ALA A 201 -8.66 15.12 -14.83
C ALA A 201 -7.89 15.33 -13.53
N GLY A 202 -6.88 14.49 -13.34
CA GLY A 202 -6.17 14.39 -12.06
C GLY A 202 -7.00 13.82 -10.91
N LYS A 203 -8.20 13.28 -11.17
CA LYS A 203 -9.13 12.75 -10.15
C LYS A 203 -9.55 11.31 -10.44
N GLY A 204 -8.57 10.45 -10.69
CA GLY A 204 -8.76 8.99 -10.83
C GLY A 204 -8.59 8.41 -12.23
N GLY A 205 -8.24 9.19 -13.25
CA GLY A 205 -7.80 8.66 -14.54
C GLY A 205 -6.28 8.50 -14.65
N ALA A 206 -5.78 8.38 -15.88
CA ALA A 206 -4.36 8.28 -16.18
C ALA A 206 -3.96 9.13 -17.40
N TRP A 207 -2.72 9.61 -17.39
CA TRP A 207 -2.10 10.24 -18.57
C TRP A 207 -1.37 9.18 -19.38
N ALA A 208 -1.62 9.16 -20.68
CA ALA A 208 -0.87 8.36 -21.63
C ALA A 208 0.45 9.06 -22.02
N ASP A 209 1.38 8.27 -22.54
CA ASP A 209 2.69 8.70 -23.04
C ASP A 209 2.60 9.75 -24.17
N ASN A 210 1.52 9.71 -24.95
CA ASN A 210 1.20 10.69 -25.98
C ASN A 210 0.66 12.03 -25.41
N GLY A 211 0.58 12.19 -24.09
CA GLY A 211 0.05 13.38 -23.42
C GLY A 211 -1.48 13.44 -23.36
N GLY A 212 -2.18 12.39 -23.79
CA GLY A 212 -3.63 12.27 -23.70
C GLY A 212 -4.09 11.90 -22.29
N TRP A 213 -5.16 12.56 -21.82
CA TRP A 213 -5.83 12.17 -20.58
C TRP A 213 -6.90 11.09 -20.85
N HIS A 214 -6.91 10.04 -20.03
CA HIS A 214 -7.96 9.03 -20.00
C HIS A 214 -8.66 9.07 -18.65
N SER A 215 -9.96 9.37 -18.66
CA SER A 215 -10.76 9.42 -17.44
C SER A 215 -10.93 8.04 -16.78
N TRP A 216 -11.29 8.02 -15.49
CA TRP A 216 -11.66 6.79 -14.78
C TRP A 216 -12.77 6.04 -15.52
N THR A 217 -13.76 6.77 -16.03
CA THR A 217 -14.87 6.23 -16.80
C THR A 217 -14.37 5.47 -18.05
N SER A 218 -13.34 5.98 -18.71
CA SER A 218 -12.75 5.35 -19.91
C SER A 218 -11.95 4.08 -19.58
N LEU A 219 -11.20 4.10 -18.46
CA LEU A 219 -10.27 3.03 -18.10
C LEU A 219 -10.93 1.90 -17.29
N CYS A 220 -11.78 2.24 -16.33
CA CYS A 220 -12.16 1.35 -15.24
C CYS A 220 -13.64 0.98 -15.22
N LYS A 221 -14.54 1.76 -15.87
CA LYS A 221 -16.00 1.58 -15.77
C LYS A 221 -16.47 0.15 -16.01
N THR A 222 -15.90 -0.53 -17.00
CA THR A 222 -16.27 -1.90 -17.37
C THR A 222 -15.99 -2.92 -16.24
N TYR A 223 -15.09 -2.58 -15.31
CA TYR A 223 -14.63 -3.46 -14.24
C TYR A 223 -15.05 -3.01 -12.84
N GLU A 224 -15.84 -1.93 -12.71
CA GLU A 224 -16.26 -1.40 -11.40
C GLU A 224 -16.97 -2.46 -10.55
N ASP A 225 -17.77 -3.34 -11.15
CA ASP A 225 -18.46 -4.45 -10.47
C ASP A 225 -17.50 -5.50 -9.86
N GLN A 226 -16.25 -5.54 -10.32
CA GLN A 226 -15.21 -6.45 -9.80
C GLN A 226 -14.30 -5.74 -8.78
N ILE A 227 -14.17 -4.42 -8.90
CA ILE A 227 -13.29 -3.59 -8.07
C ILE A 227 -14.01 -3.17 -6.79
N PHE A 228 -15.27 -2.76 -6.91
CA PHE A 228 -16.06 -2.27 -5.79
C PHE A 228 -16.93 -3.38 -5.20
N PRO A 229 -16.99 -3.49 -3.86
CA PRO A 229 -17.85 -4.47 -3.22
C PRO A 229 -19.31 -4.15 -3.53
N ARG A 230 -20.09 -5.19 -3.86
CA ARG A 230 -21.55 -5.06 -3.99
C ARG A 230 -22.14 -4.81 -2.62
N LYS A 231 -22.58 -3.59 -2.33
CA LYS A 231 -23.34 -3.27 -1.11
C LYS A 231 -24.68 -4.02 -1.14
N THR A 232 -24.75 -5.18 -0.48
CA THR A 232 -26.01 -5.91 -0.32
C THR A 232 -26.88 -5.16 0.68
N PHE A 233 -27.86 -4.40 0.19
CA PHE A 233 -28.91 -3.86 1.04
C PHE A 233 -29.71 -5.03 1.60
N LYS A 234 -29.47 -5.42 2.85
CA LYS A 234 -30.44 -6.24 3.59
C LYS A 234 -31.72 -5.40 3.67
N LYS A 235 -32.71 -5.69 2.81
CA LYS A 235 -34.07 -5.21 3.03
C LYS A 235 -34.43 -5.62 4.44
N LYS A 236 -34.65 -4.64 5.34
CA LYS A 236 -35.29 -4.91 6.63
C LYS A 236 -36.62 -5.58 6.31
N GLY A 237 -36.68 -6.90 6.46
CA GLY A 237 -37.94 -7.63 6.44
C GLY A 237 -38.83 -7.07 7.56
N PRO A 238 -40.16 -7.10 7.40
CA PRO A 238 -41.06 -6.59 8.41
C PRO A 238 -40.81 -7.37 9.70
N HIS A 239 -40.50 -6.65 10.79
CA HIS A 239 -40.51 -7.22 12.14
C HIS A 239 -41.91 -7.81 12.39
N GLN A 240 -42.05 -9.12 12.31
CA GLN A 240 -43.15 -9.82 12.93
C GLN A 240 -42.82 -9.93 14.42
N HIS A 241 -43.54 -9.15 15.22
CA HIS A 241 -43.66 -9.42 16.65
C HIS A 241 -44.49 -10.70 16.84
N SER A 242 -43.92 -11.67 17.54
CA SER A 242 -44.65 -12.69 18.30
C SER A 242 -43.93 -12.89 19.62
#